data_AF-A0A7L2W4G2-F1
#
_entry.id   AF-A0A7L2W4G2-F1
#
_cell.length_a   1.000
_cell.length_b   1.000
_cell.length_c   1.000
_cell.angle_alpha   90.00
_cell.angle_beta   90.00
_cell.angle_gamma   90.00
#
_symmetry.space_group_name_H-M   'P 1'
#
loop_
_entity.id
_entity.type
_entity.pdbx_description
1 polymer ?
#
loop_
_entity_poly.entity_id
_entity_poly.type
_entity_poly.pdbx_seq_one_letter_code
_entity_poly.pdbx_strand_id
1 'polypeptide(L)'
;MFLTGGLKSLLPHVLRRIIRCNRLSISNTSGMAEGYKQANVVILHKSLADDFEKFCHANDGPLPLLYRSKPGDWKCPSLSSDSDIRTDCPQYRIYEHGVCTGSLKSLKEYSEQLKDMNTFYLGCSFSFEKAVQNAGIPVRNVEQKCNVSMYKTAVPCYRVSTFCCNLVVTMRPIPESKLEVAVLVTSELKEAHGAPVHMGDPGLLGIQDLSKPDYGDSVHLHPGDIPVFWACGVTGVEAVINCRAPLAFTHSPGCMFITDVKNDNVTVTSSREVPQVYCISQDPLHYSVVSTRAAQKIKTLETLIGIDPGKSKNSLPLADLLACLSISHARSVLITTGFPTHFTYEPPEENDGPPGALAIAAILQALEKEVVIVTDQRAMNLNKKIIEEAVQLGILKSPVPVLSYQRESADSALMFLCENGNPRRPRYVYSV
;
A
#
# COMPACT_ATOMS: atom_id res chain seq x y z
N MET A 1 -29.41 -20.43 16.29
CA MET A 1 -28.32 -19.71 17.00
C MET A 1 -27.27 -20.64 17.64
N PHE A 2 -27.27 -21.96 17.38
CA PHE A 2 -26.33 -22.93 18.01
C PHE A 2 -25.14 -23.40 17.15
N LEU A 3 -24.97 -22.91 15.91
CA LEU A 3 -23.96 -23.44 14.98
C LEU A 3 -22.70 -22.58 14.79
N THR A 4 -22.70 -21.31 15.20
CA THR A 4 -21.56 -20.41 14.91
C THR A 4 -20.33 -20.69 15.79
N GLY A 5 -20.54 -21.10 17.05
CA GLY A 5 -19.44 -21.51 17.94
C GLY A 5 -18.74 -22.79 17.51
N GLY A 6 -19.47 -23.71 16.86
CA GLY A 6 -18.94 -25.00 16.41
C GLY A 6 -17.96 -24.90 15.25
N LEU A 7 -18.24 -24.03 14.26
CA LEU A 7 -17.42 -23.92 13.04
C LEU A 7 -16.05 -23.26 13.28
N LYS A 8 -15.92 -22.49 14.37
CA LYS A 8 -14.69 -21.78 14.74
C LYS A 8 -13.53 -22.72 15.08
N SER A 9 -13.82 -23.82 15.77
CA SER A 9 -12.82 -24.80 16.24
C SER A 9 -12.68 -26.03 15.33
N LEU A 10 -13.45 -26.11 14.23
CA LEU A 10 -13.31 -27.22 13.30
C LEU A 10 -11.98 -27.17 12.55
N LEU A 11 -11.42 -28.36 12.31
CA LEU A 11 -10.25 -28.51 11.46
C LEU A 11 -10.58 -28.12 10.01
N PRO A 12 -9.66 -27.48 9.27
CA PRO A 12 -9.93 -26.99 7.92
C PRO A 12 -10.48 -28.04 6.94
N HIS A 13 -9.97 -29.28 6.97
CA HIS A 13 -10.47 -30.35 6.11
C HIS A 13 -11.94 -30.72 6.37
N VAL A 14 -12.41 -30.61 7.62
CA VAL A 14 -13.82 -30.84 7.98
C VAL A 14 -14.68 -29.73 7.38
N LEU A 15 -14.22 -28.48 7.48
CA LEU A 15 -14.92 -27.33 6.92
C LEU A 15 -14.98 -27.38 5.40
N ARG A 16 -13.87 -27.68 4.71
CA ARG A 16 -13.87 -27.88 3.26
C ARG A 16 -14.83 -29.00 2.85
N ARG A 17 -14.90 -30.10 3.60
CA ARG A 17 -15.89 -31.17 3.33
C ARG A 17 -17.34 -30.72 3.53
N ILE A 18 -17.62 -29.91 4.55
CA ILE A 18 -18.95 -29.31 4.78
C ILE A 18 -19.35 -28.41 3.60
N ILE A 19 -18.43 -27.54 3.18
CA ILE A 19 -18.60 -26.63 2.04
C ILE A 19 -18.85 -27.45 0.76
N ARG A 20 -18.00 -28.44 0.49
CA ARG A 20 -18.09 -29.35 -0.66
C ARG A 20 -19.41 -30.10 -0.75
N CYS A 21 -19.98 -30.50 0.39
CA CYS A 21 -21.27 -31.16 0.43
C CYS A 21 -22.47 -30.19 0.40
N ASN A 22 -22.24 -28.87 0.43
CA ASN A 22 -23.26 -27.81 0.48
C ASN A 22 -24.34 -28.07 1.56
N ARG A 23 -23.92 -28.65 2.70
CA ARG A 23 -24.82 -29.08 3.79
C ARG A 23 -25.23 -27.94 4.72
N LEU A 24 -24.49 -26.83 4.68
CA LEU A 24 -24.77 -25.64 5.48
C LEU A 24 -24.72 -24.41 4.56
N SER A 25 -25.66 -23.50 4.75
CA SER A 25 -25.63 -22.20 4.08
C SER A 25 -24.57 -21.33 4.75
N ILE A 26 -23.38 -21.28 4.16
CA ILE A 26 -22.25 -20.46 4.62
C ILE A 26 -22.25 -19.17 3.82
N SER A 27 -22.49 -18.03 4.49
CA SER A 27 -22.48 -16.70 3.87
C SER A 27 -21.09 -16.06 3.83
N ASN A 28 -20.20 -16.43 4.76
CA ASN A 28 -18.79 -16.06 4.75
C ASN A 28 -17.95 -17.07 5.55
N THR A 29 -16.63 -17.07 5.36
CA THR A 29 -15.67 -17.92 6.09
C THR A 29 -14.99 -17.19 7.25
N SER A 30 -15.45 -15.97 7.59
CA SER A 30 -14.87 -15.20 8.69
C SER A 30 -15.00 -15.96 10.01
N GLY A 31 -13.91 -16.03 10.77
CA GLY A 31 -13.85 -16.74 12.05
C GLY A 31 -13.95 -18.27 11.97
N MET A 32 -13.98 -18.88 10.79
CA MET A 32 -13.91 -20.34 10.63
C MET A 32 -12.46 -20.84 10.67
N ALA A 33 -12.26 -22.04 11.25
CA ALA A 33 -10.94 -22.67 11.39
C ALA A 33 -9.91 -21.74 12.05
N GLU A 34 -10.22 -21.25 13.25
CA GLU A 34 -9.35 -20.32 13.97
C GLU A 34 -7.93 -20.88 14.12
N GLY A 35 -6.93 -20.06 13.78
CA GLY A 35 -5.51 -20.45 13.80
C GLY A 35 -4.97 -20.95 12.46
N TYR A 36 -5.80 -21.05 11.42
CA TYR A 36 -5.38 -21.43 10.08
C TYR A 36 -5.45 -20.26 9.09
N LYS A 37 -4.57 -20.27 8.09
CA LYS A 37 -4.55 -19.29 6.99
C LYS A 37 -5.75 -19.53 6.09
N GLN A 38 -6.35 -18.45 5.62
CA GLN A 38 -7.33 -18.47 4.52
C GLN A 38 -6.71 -17.78 3.31
N ALA A 39 -7.10 -18.20 2.11
CA ALA A 39 -6.57 -17.70 0.86
C ALA A 39 -7.67 -17.10 -0.02
N ASN A 40 -7.39 -15.94 -0.59
CA ASN A 40 -8.11 -15.44 -1.75
C ASN A 40 -7.76 -16.33 -2.95
N VAL A 41 -8.72 -16.53 -3.85
CA VAL A 41 -8.56 -17.39 -5.04
C VAL A 41 -8.81 -16.60 -6.31
N VAL A 42 -7.90 -16.77 -7.28
CA VAL A 42 -8.03 -16.33 -8.68
C VAL A 42 -7.72 -17.53 -9.59
N ILE A 43 -8.53 -17.75 -10.62
CA ILE A 43 -8.38 -18.85 -11.57
C ILE A 43 -8.40 -18.26 -12.98
N LEU A 44 -7.34 -18.52 -13.73
CA LEU A 44 -7.09 -17.93 -15.05
C LEU A 44 -6.59 -18.97 -16.03
N HIS A 45 -6.86 -18.76 -17.32
CA HIS A 45 -6.30 -19.59 -18.38
C HIS A 45 -4.76 -19.57 -18.37
N LYS A 46 -4.14 -20.71 -18.67
CA LYS A 46 -2.69 -20.92 -18.62
C LYS A 46 -1.88 -19.91 -19.41
N SER A 47 -2.44 -19.34 -20.48
CA SER A 47 -1.79 -18.30 -21.30
C SER A 47 -1.56 -16.98 -20.54
N LEU A 48 -2.30 -16.73 -19.46
CA LEU A 48 -2.17 -15.53 -18.63
C LEU A 48 -1.38 -15.78 -17.34
N ALA A 49 -1.05 -17.04 -17.05
CA ALA A 49 -0.64 -17.46 -15.72
C ALA A 49 0.76 -16.94 -15.34
N ASP A 50 1.71 -16.94 -16.28
CA ASP A 50 3.08 -16.43 -16.02
C ASP A 50 3.08 -14.91 -15.81
N ASP A 51 2.29 -14.18 -16.58
CA ASP A 51 2.14 -12.73 -16.44
C ASP A 51 1.43 -12.37 -15.12
N PHE A 52 0.43 -13.16 -14.71
CA PHE A 52 -0.23 -12.96 -13.43
C PHE A 52 0.68 -13.26 -12.23
N GLU A 53 1.52 -14.28 -12.30
CA GLU A 53 2.52 -14.56 -11.25
C GLU A 53 3.52 -13.40 -11.12
N LYS A 54 4.07 -12.91 -12.25
CA LYS A 54 4.92 -11.71 -12.25
C LYS A 54 4.20 -10.49 -11.70
N PHE A 55 2.92 -10.31 -12.04
CA PHE A 55 2.09 -9.24 -11.50
C PHE A 55 1.92 -9.35 -9.98
N CYS A 56 1.72 -10.56 -9.46
CA CYS A 56 1.65 -10.79 -8.01
C CYS A 56 2.98 -10.46 -7.33
N HIS A 57 4.11 -10.88 -7.89
CA HIS A 57 5.43 -10.56 -7.33
C HIS A 57 5.79 -9.07 -7.39
N ALA A 58 5.38 -8.39 -8.46
CA ALA A 58 5.55 -6.94 -8.56
C ALA A 58 4.64 -6.16 -7.58
N ASN A 59 3.61 -6.80 -7.04
CA ASN A 59 2.61 -6.20 -6.16
C ASN A 59 2.35 -7.11 -4.95
N ASP A 60 3.42 -7.55 -4.28
CA ASP A 60 3.39 -8.58 -3.24
C ASP A 60 2.64 -8.16 -1.96
N GLY A 61 2.56 -6.85 -1.68
CA GLY A 61 1.73 -6.29 -0.61
C GLY A 61 0.25 -6.67 -0.73
N PRO A 62 -0.46 -6.25 -1.80
CA PRO A 62 -1.84 -6.67 -2.03
C PRO A 62 -1.99 -8.13 -2.49
N LEU A 63 -0.99 -8.71 -3.17
CA LEU A 63 -1.09 -10.02 -3.82
C LEU A 63 -0.01 -11.01 -3.33
N PRO A 64 0.07 -11.31 -2.02
CA PRO A 64 1.05 -12.26 -1.51
C PRO A 64 0.74 -13.66 -2.05
N LEU A 65 1.52 -14.13 -3.02
CA LEU A 65 1.29 -15.41 -3.66
C LEU A 65 1.73 -16.57 -2.76
N LEU A 66 0.77 -17.37 -2.28
CA LEU A 66 1.04 -18.55 -1.44
C LEU A 66 1.28 -19.80 -2.28
N TYR A 67 0.52 -19.96 -3.36
CA TYR A 67 0.63 -21.12 -4.24
C TYR A 67 0.03 -20.84 -5.62
N ARG A 68 0.68 -21.40 -6.66
CA ARG A 68 0.17 -21.50 -8.03
C ARG A 68 0.05 -22.97 -8.41
N SER A 69 -1.15 -23.41 -8.82
CA SER A 69 -1.35 -24.77 -9.33
C SER A 69 -0.79 -24.92 -10.75
N LYS A 70 -0.57 -26.17 -11.18
CA LYS A 70 -0.36 -26.48 -12.61
C LYS A 70 -1.68 -26.32 -13.37
N PRO A 71 -1.64 -26.07 -14.70
CA PRO A 71 -2.85 -26.07 -15.51
C PRO A 71 -3.64 -27.38 -15.33
N GLY A 72 -4.94 -27.26 -15.06
CA GLY A 72 -5.82 -28.41 -14.87
C GLY A 72 -5.72 -29.12 -13.51
N ASP A 73 -4.80 -28.71 -12.65
CA ASP A 73 -4.72 -29.24 -11.29
C ASP A 73 -5.69 -28.50 -10.37
N TRP A 74 -6.58 -29.27 -9.73
CA TRP A 74 -7.59 -28.76 -8.80
C TRP A 74 -7.13 -28.81 -7.35
N LYS A 75 -5.98 -29.42 -7.09
CA LYS A 75 -5.40 -29.58 -5.76
C LYS A 75 -4.37 -28.49 -5.47
N CYS A 76 -4.14 -28.25 -4.18
CA CYS A 76 -3.08 -27.36 -3.68
C CYS A 76 -2.30 -28.05 -2.56
N PRO A 77 -1.46 -29.07 -2.85
CA PRO A 77 -0.85 -29.93 -1.84
C PRO A 77 0.03 -29.20 -0.82
N SER A 78 0.60 -28.04 -1.16
CA SER A 78 1.37 -27.22 -0.22
C SER A 78 0.49 -26.50 0.82
N LEU A 79 -0.77 -26.23 0.48
CA LEU A 79 -1.72 -25.52 1.35
C LEU A 79 -2.75 -26.46 1.97
N SER A 80 -3.00 -27.62 1.35
CA SER A 80 -3.98 -28.57 1.84
C SER A 80 -3.78 -29.98 1.31
N SER A 81 -3.95 -30.98 2.20
CA SER A 81 -3.83 -32.40 1.87
C SER A 81 -5.06 -33.00 1.19
N ASP A 82 -6.25 -32.40 1.34
CA ASP A 82 -7.52 -32.82 0.71
C ASP A 82 -8.27 -31.60 0.18
N SER A 83 -7.82 -31.11 -0.98
CA SER A 83 -8.36 -29.93 -1.65
C SER A 83 -8.95 -30.28 -3.02
N ASP A 84 -10.08 -29.63 -3.33
CA ASP A 84 -10.67 -29.56 -4.67
C ASP A 84 -11.25 -28.15 -4.86
N ILE A 85 -10.50 -27.30 -5.57
CA ILE A 85 -10.88 -25.89 -5.76
C ILE A 85 -12.19 -25.70 -6.54
N ARG A 86 -12.76 -26.75 -7.11
CA ARG A 86 -14.06 -26.61 -7.77
C ARG A 86 -15.20 -26.49 -6.77
N THR A 87 -14.99 -26.88 -5.52
CA THR A 87 -16.06 -27.00 -4.52
C THR A 87 -15.69 -26.54 -3.12
N ASP A 88 -14.44 -26.16 -2.88
CA ASP A 88 -13.94 -25.94 -1.52
C ASP A 88 -14.00 -24.46 -1.05
N CYS A 89 -14.44 -23.53 -1.90
CA CYS A 89 -14.94 -22.21 -1.50
C CYS A 89 -16.48 -22.21 -1.40
N PRO A 90 -17.08 -21.50 -0.44
CA PRO A 90 -18.54 -21.40 -0.33
C PRO A 90 -19.24 -20.83 -1.56
N GLN A 91 -18.58 -19.88 -2.23
CA GLN A 91 -19.10 -19.22 -3.42
C GLN A 91 -17.96 -18.67 -4.28
N TYR A 92 -18.10 -18.78 -5.60
CA TYR A 92 -17.23 -18.22 -6.63
C TYR A 92 -17.94 -17.11 -7.39
N ARG A 93 -17.17 -16.25 -8.04
CA ARG A 93 -17.63 -15.31 -9.07
C ARG A 93 -17.04 -15.72 -10.41
N ILE A 94 -17.85 -15.54 -11.46
CA ILE A 94 -17.45 -15.75 -12.85
C ILE A 94 -17.25 -14.39 -13.49
N TYR A 95 -16.16 -14.25 -14.23
CA TYR A 95 -15.91 -13.06 -15.04
C TYR A 95 -15.71 -13.46 -16.50
N GLU A 96 -16.46 -12.81 -17.38
CA GLU A 96 -16.34 -12.96 -18.82
C GLU A 96 -16.01 -11.60 -19.42
N HIS A 97 -14.85 -11.49 -20.07
CA HIS A 97 -14.33 -10.23 -20.62
C HIS A 97 -14.28 -9.09 -19.58
N GLY A 98 -14.02 -9.43 -18.32
CA GLY A 98 -13.92 -8.48 -17.21
C GLY A 98 -15.25 -8.12 -16.56
N VAL A 99 -16.38 -8.64 -17.04
CA VAL A 99 -17.71 -8.42 -16.44
C VAL A 99 -18.07 -9.58 -15.53
N CYS A 100 -18.49 -9.29 -14.29
CA CYS A 100 -18.99 -10.32 -13.37
C CYS A 100 -20.36 -10.82 -13.84
N THR A 101 -20.43 -12.02 -14.42
CA THR A 101 -21.67 -12.57 -15.02
C THR A 101 -22.51 -13.40 -14.06
N GLY A 102 -21.97 -13.76 -12.90
CA GLY A 102 -22.76 -14.44 -11.86
C GLY A 102 -21.94 -14.93 -10.68
N SER A 103 -22.62 -15.65 -9.80
CA SER A 103 -22.00 -16.37 -8.69
C SER A 103 -22.40 -17.85 -8.71
N LEU A 104 -21.47 -18.72 -8.30
CA LEU A 104 -21.64 -20.16 -8.29
C LEU A 104 -21.25 -20.74 -6.95
N LYS A 105 -21.84 -21.85 -6.54
CA LYS A 105 -21.37 -22.64 -5.38
C LYS A 105 -20.37 -23.73 -5.75
N SER A 106 -20.23 -24.01 -7.05
CA SER A 106 -19.39 -25.09 -7.57
C SER A 106 -18.94 -24.75 -8.99
N LEU A 107 -17.68 -25.04 -9.31
CA LEU A 107 -17.11 -24.92 -10.64
C LEU A 107 -17.11 -26.26 -11.41
N LYS A 108 -17.81 -27.28 -10.91
CA LYS A 108 -17.84 -28.61 -11.57
C LYS A 108 -18.36 -28.55 -13.00
N GLU A 109 -19.32 -27.68 -13.30
CA GLU A 109 -19.84 -27.47 -14.67
C GLU A 109 -18.80 -26.88 -15.62
N TYR A 110 -17.72 -26.31 -15.08
CA TYR A 110 -16.59 -25.75 -15.83
C TYR A 110 -15.36 -26.68 -15.85
N SER A 111 -15.52 -27.96 -15.49
CA SER A 111 -14.38 -28.88 -15.36
C SER A 111 -13.57 -29.04 -16.64
N GLU A 112 -14.19 -28.93 -17.82
CA GLU A 112 -13.48 -28.98 -19.10
C GLU A 112 -12.62 -27.72 -19.31
N GLN A 113 -13.16 -26.54 -19.08
CA GLN A 113 -12.44 -25.27 -19.16
C GLN A 113 -11.29 -25.21 -18.15
N LEU A 114 -11.52 -25.75 -16.94
CA LEU A 114 -10.52 -25.76 -15.88
C LEU A 114 -9.29 -26.60 -16.21
N LYS A 115 -9.34 -27.54 -17.18
CA LYS A 115 -8.17 -28.32 -17.63
C LYS A 115 -7.03 -27.43 -18.15
N ASP A 116 -7.37 -26.26 -18.69
CA ASP A 116 -6.42 -25.29 -19.22
C ASP A 116 -6.24 -24.07 -18.31
N MET A 117 -6.66 -24.15 -17.05
CA MET A 117 -6.57 -23.04 -16.09
C MET A 117 -5.62 -23.35 -14.93
N ASN A 118 -4.93 -22.30 -14.47
CA ASN A 118 -4.16 -22.28 -13.24
C ASN A 118 -4.98 -21.63 -12.12
N THR A 119 -4.83 -22.14 -10.90
CA THR A 119 -5.38 -21.56 -9.69
C THR A 119 -4.28 -20.88 -8.90
N PHE A 120 -4.52 -19.65 -8.49
CA PHE A 120 -3.66 -18.83 -7.64
C PHE A 120 -4.31 -18.67 -6.28
N TYR A 121 -3.55 -19.01 -5.24
CA TYR A 121 -3.92 -18.82 -3.85
C TYR A 121 -3.12 -17.66 -3.31
N LEU A 122 -3.80 -16.58 -2.99
CA LEU A 122 -3.21 -15.35 -2.48
C LEU A 122 -3.52 -15.23 -0.99
N GLY A 123 -2.56 -14.78 -0.21
CA GLY A 123 -2.72 -14.57 1.22
C GLY A 123 -3.86 -13.60 1.54
N CYS A 124 -4.45 -13.76 2.72
CA CYS A 124 -5.61 -13.01 3.16
C CYS A 124 -5.45 -12.51 4.60
N SER A 125 -6.04 -11.36 4.90
CA SER A 125 -5.95 -10.63 6.16
C SER A 125 -6.76 -11.22 7.32
N PHE A 126 -6.89 -12.54 7.47
CA PHE A 126 -7.59 -13.10 8.65
C PHE A 126 -6.68 -13.25 9.87
N SER A 127 -5.39 -13.53 9.67
CA SER A 127 -4.39 -13.48 10.76
C SER A 127 -4.26 -12.08 11.36
N PHE A 128 -4.52 -11.05 10.54
CA PHE A 128 -4.54 -9.63 10.93
C PHE A 128 -5.50 -9.36 12.09
N GLU A 129 -6.79 -9.72 11.98
CA GLU A 129 -7.79 -9.32 12.98
C GLU A 129 -7.46 -9.91 14.35
N LYS A 130 -6.96 -11.15 14.38
CA LYS A 130 -6.54 -11.80 15.62
C LYS A 130 -5.32 -11.13 16.25
N ALA A 131 -4.31 -10.79 15.45
CA ALA A 131 -3.12 -10.11 15.95
C ALA A 131 -3.46 -8.75 16.56
N VAL A 132 -4.32 -7.99 15.88
CA VAL A 132 -4.79 -6.66 16.31
C VAL A 132 -5.65 -6.77 17.58
N GLN A 133 -6.58 -7.72 17.65
CA GLN A 133 -7.39 -7.97 18.85
C GLN A 133 -6.55 -8.40 20.06
N ASN A 134 -5.59 -9.33 19.86
CA ASN A 134 -4.70 -9.79 20.93
C ASN A 134 -3.82 -8.65 21.48
N ALA A 135 -3.52 -7.65 20.67
CA ALA A 135 -2.81 -6.43 21.08
C ALA A 135 -3.72 -5.39 21.79
N GLY A 136 -4.99 -5.74 22.02
CA GLY A 136 -5.97 -4.88 22.65
C GLY A 136 -6.32 -3.67 21.79
N ILE A 137 -6.31 -3.82 20.46
CA ILE A 137 -6.77 -2.80 19.51
C ILE A 137 -8.21 -3.15 19.12
N PRO A 138 -9.16 -2.21 19.22
CA PRO A 138 -10.55 -2.47 18.86
C PRO A 138 -10.68 -2.73 17.36
N VAL A 139 -11.56 -3.66 16.98
CA VAL A 139 -11.87 -3.97 15.58
C VAL A 139 -13.30 -3.53 15.32
N ARG A 140 -13.46 -2.28 14.89
CA ARG A 140 -14.77 -1.60 14.80
C ARG A 140 -15.79 -2.32 13.92
N ASN A 141 -15.36 -2.91 12.81
CA ASN A 141 -16.25 -3.68 11.94
C ASN A 141 -16.82 -4.93 12.65
N VAL A 142 -16.02 -5.58 13.50
CA VAL A 142 -16.48 -6.72 14.31
C VAL A 142 -17.44 -6.25 15.40
N GLU A 143 -17.14 -5.15 16.10
CA GLU A 143 -18.03 -4.52 17.10
C GLU A 143 -19.39 -4.14 16.48
N GLN A 144 -19.37 -3.62 15.25
CA GLN A 144 -20.55 -3.17 14.49
C GLN A 144 -21.22 -4.30 13.68
N LYS A 145 -20.68 -5.53 13.73
CA LYS A 145 -21.19 -6.72 13.01
C LYS A 145 -21.34 -6.51 11.49
N CYS A 146 -20.40 -5.80 10.88
CA CYS A 146 -20.36 -5.53 9.46
C CYS A 146 -19.04 -6.01 8.83
N ASN A 147 -19.03 -6.17 7.51
CA ASN A 147 -17.80 -6.47 6.80
C ASN A 147 -16.87 -5.26 6.82
N VAL A 148 -15.56 -5.50 6.72
CA VAL A 148 -14.58 -4.41 6.64
C VAL A 148 -14.82 -3.56 5.39
N SER A 149 -14.72 -2.24 5.52
CA SER A 149 -14.81 -1.31 4.40
C SER A 149 -13.58 -1.46 3.49
N MET A 150 -13.81 -1.57 2.19
CA MET A 150 -12.74 -1.63 1.19
C MET A 150 -12.93 -0.58 0.12
N TYR A 151 -11.83 0.03 -0.32
CA TYR A 151 -11.84 1.16 -1.24
C TYR A 151 -10.84 0.95 -2.37
N LYS A 152 -11.25 1.29 -3.58
CA LYS A 152 -10.35 1.48 -4.72
C LYS A 152 -9.64 2.82 -4.53
N THR A 153 -8.32 2.79 -4.53
CA THR A 153 -7.51 4.00 -4.38
C THR A 153 -7.20 4.61 -5.75
N ALA A 154 -6.57 5.79 -5.75
CA ALA A 154 -5.91 6.37 -6.91
C ALA A 154 -4.47 5.84 -7.12
N VAL A 155 -3.99 4.96 -6.24
CA VAL A 155 -2.62 4.43 -6.28
C VAL A 155 -2.57 3.26 -7.28
N PRO A 156 -1.83 3.36 -8.40
CA PRO A 156 -1.74 2.28 -9.36
C PRO A 156 -0.85 1.14 -8.85
N CYS A 157 -1.23 -0.11 -9.14
CA CYS A 157 -0.33 -1.24 -9.05
C CYS A 157 0.73 -1.20 -10.17
N TYR A 158 1.88 -1.82 -9.93
CA TYR A 158 2.88 -2.06 -10.97
C TYR A 158 2.28 -2.90 -12.09
N ARG A 159 2.32 -2.36 -13.31
CA ARG A 159 1.75 -3.00 -14.50
C ARG A 159 2.63 -4.16 -14.96
N VAL A 160 2.00 -5.27 -15.33
CA VAL A 160 2.64 -6.37 -16.05
C VAL A 160 1.74 -6.83 -17.18
N SER A 161 2.19 -6.67 -18.43
CA SER A 161 1.43 -7.10 -19.61
C SER A 161 0.02 -6.48 -19.64
N THR A 162 -1.02 -7.32 -19.69
CA THR A 162 -2.44 -6.92 -19.62
C THR A 162 -2.92 -6.58 -18.21
N PHE A 163 -2.21 -7.01 -17.15
CA PHE A 163 -2.61 -6.75 -15.77
C PHE A 163 -2.23 -5.32 -15.35
N CYS A 164 -3.25 -4.50 -15.14
CA CYS A 164 -3.16 -3.17 -14.56
C CYS A 164 -4.43 -2.89 -13.75
N CYS A 165 -4.28 -2.37 -12.53
CA CYS A 165 -5.39 -1.91 -11.72
C CYS A 165 -4.87 -0.93 -10.67
N ASN A 166 -5.80 -0.26 -9.98
CA ASN A 166 -5.45 0.48 -8.78
C ASN A 166 -5.48 -0.46 -7.56
N LEU A 167 -4.64 -0.15 -6.59
CA LEU A 167 -4.62 -0.81 -5.30
C LEU A 167 -5.99 -0.68 -4.64
N VAL A 168 -6.50 -1.80 -4.14
CA VAL A 168 -7.65 -1.84 -3.22
C VAL A 168 -7.12 -1.95 -1.81
N VAL A 169 -7.68 -1.15 -0.90
CA VAL A 169 -7.31 -1.14 0.52
C VAL A 169 -8.50 -1.50 1.38
N THR A 170 -8.23 -2.14 2.53
CA THR A 170 -9.17 -2.21 3.65
C THR A 170 -8.92 -1.05 4.58
N MET A 171 -9.96 -0.38 5.07
CA MET A 171 -9.86 0.67 6.08
C MET A 171 -10.35 0.14 7.43
N ARG A 172 -9.58 0.41 8.49
CA ARG A 172 -10.02 0.17 9.87
C ARG A 172 -9.77 1.41 10.72
N PRO A 173 -10.76 1.86 11.51
CA PRO A 173 -10.55 2.90 12.51
C PRO A 173 -9.67 2.38 13.65
N ILE A 174 -8.56 3.06 13.95
CA ILE A 174 -7.63 2.71 15.02
C ILE A 174 -7.49 3.91 15.96
N PRO A 175 -7.67 3.76 17.28
CA PRO A 175 -7.39 4.84 18.22
C PRO A 175 -5.97 5.39 18.02
N GLU A 176 -5.79 6.71 18.02
CA GLU A 176 -4.48 7.34 17.78
C GLU A 176 -3.36 6.75 18.66
N SER A 177 -3.66 6.53 19.95
CA SER A 177 -2.73 5.94 20.93
C SER A 177 -2.33 4.49 20.65
N LYS A 178 -2.98 3.83 19.69
CA LYS A 178 -2.76 2.43 19.30
C LYS A 178 -2.11 2.30 17.93
N LEU A 179 -1.83 3.39 17.21
CA LEU A 179 -1.25 3.35 15.86
C LEU A 179 0.09 2.60 15.80
N GLU A 180 1.01 2.91 16.71
CA GLU A 180 2.33 2.27 16.74
C GLU A 180 2.23 0.77 17.01
N VAL A 181 1.35 0.37 17.92
CA VAL A 181 1.07 -1.05 18.22
C VAL A 181 0.45 -1.74 17.00
N ALA A 182 -0.48 -1.08 16.31
CA ALA A 182 -1.10 -1.60 15.10
C ALA A 182 -0.06 -1.85 14.00
N VAL A 183 0.85 -0.90 13.77
CA VAL A 183 1.96 -1.07 12.82
C VAL A 183 2.86 -2.21 13.26
N LEU A 184 3.27 -2.27 14.53
CA LEU A 184 4.15 -3.31 15.07
C LEU A 184 3.61 -4.73 14.84
N VAL A 185 2.34 -4.97 15.18
CA VAL A 185 1.77 -6.33 15.11
C VAL A 185 1.38 -6.76 13.70
N THR A 186 1.26 -5.81 12.76
CA THR A 186 0.83 -6.10 11.38
C THR A 186 1.98 -6.14 10.39
N SER A 187 3.05 -5.35 10.61
CA SER A 187 4.21 -5.28 9.70
C SER A 187 4.90 -6.63 9.44
N GLU A 188 4.90 -7.52 10.44
CA GLU A 188 5.50 -8.86 10.32
C GLU A 188 4.62 -9.84 9.52
N LEU A 189 3.35 -9.53 9.30
CA LEU A 189 2.39 -10.39 8.61
C LEU A 189 2.47 -10.20 7.09
N LYS A 190 3.65 -10.37 6.49
CA LYS A 190 3.88 -10.14 5.05
C LYS A 190 2.93 -10.93 4.15
N GLU A 191 2.64 -12.18 4.52
CA GLU A 191 1.69 -13.04 3.80
C GLU A 191 0.21 -12.66 4.03
N ALA A 192 -0.06 -11.64 4.83
CA ALA A 192 -1.40 -11.11 5.12
C ALA A 192 -1.43 -9.57 5.03
N HIS A 193 -0.79 -9.03 3.99
CA HIS A 193 -0.70 -7.61 3.60
C HIS A 193 0.24 -6.72 4.42
N GLY A 194 0.80 -7.21 5.53
CA GLY A 194 1.89 -6.55 6.24
C GLY A 194 1.50 -5.21 6.88
N ALA A 195 2.40 -4.24 6.75
CA ALA A 195 2.26 -2.90 7.35
C ALA A 195 1.11 -2.12 6.70
N PRO A 196 0.55 -1.11 7.39
CA PRO A 196 -0.38 -0.18 6.77
C PRO A 196 0.25 0.49 5.55
N VAL A 197 -0.53 0.68 4.50
CA VAL A 197 -0.12 1.46 3.32
C VAL A 197 -0.37 2.96 3.51
N HIS A 198 -1.27 3.34 4.41
CA HIS A 198 -1.59 4.74 4.73
C HIS A 198 -2.23 4.88 6.11
N MET A 199 -2.01 6.03 6.76
CA MET A 199 -2.59 6.41 8.05
C MET A 199 -2.96 7.89 8.02
N GLY A 200 -4.24 8.20 8.23
CA GLY A 200 -4.76 9.57 8.20
C GLY A 200 -5.68 9.80 7.00
N ASP A 201 -5.64 11.01 6.44
CA ASP A 201 -6.64 11.53 5.52
C ASP A 201 -6.85 10.61 4.28
N PRO A 202 -8.09 10.14 4.03
CA PRO A 202 -8.41 9.24 2.94
C PRO A 202 -8.20 9.86 1.55
N GLY A 203 -8.27 11.20 1.45
CA GLY A 203 -8.12 11.94 0.21
C GLY A 203 -6.72 11.78 -0.40
N LEU A 204 -5.70 11.53 0.42
CA LEU A 204 -4.34 11.22 -0.04
C LEU A 204 -4.27 9.88 -0.82
N LEU A 205 -5.21 8.98 -0.59
CA LEU A 205 -5.40 7.75 -1.40
C LEU A 205 -6.42 7.94 -2.53
N GLY A 206 -6.95 9.15 -2.73
CA GLY A 206 -8.02 9.44 -3.68
C GLY A 206 -9.42 9.02 -3.20
N ILE A 207 -9.59 8.65 -1.93
CA ILE A 207 -10.87 8.24 -1.36
C ILE A 207 -11.61 9.48 -0.83
N GLN A 208 -12.73 9.83 -1.46
CA GLN A 208 -13.46 11.08 -1.16
C GLN A 208 -14.47 10.94 0.00
N ASP A 209 -15.02 9.74 0.20
CA ASP A 209 -16.13 9.52 1.14
C ASP A 209 -16.05 8.13 1.79
N LEU A 210 -15.67 8.08 3.07
CA LEU A 210 -15.59 6.85 3.85
C LEU A 210 -16.96 6.23 4.17
N SER A 211 -18.08 6.90 3.87
CA SER A 211 -19.41 6.29 4.02
C SER A 211 -19.81 5.40 2.83
N LYS A 212 -19.02 5.43 1.74
CA LYS A 212 -19.30 4.73 0.49
C LYS A 212 -18.14 3.82 0.07
N PRO A 213 -17.93 2.68 0.77
CA PRO A 213 -16.93 1.71 0.32
C PRO A 213 -17.31 1.10 -1.03
N ASP A 214 -16.30 0.80 -1.86
CA ASP A 214 -16.48 0.07 -3.11
C ASP A 214 -16.87 -1.40 -2.86
N TYR A 215 -16.37 -1.97 -1.75
CA TYR A 215 -16.73 -3.31 -1.30
C TYR A 215 -16.90 -3.38 0.22
N GLY A 216 -17.75 -4.31 0.67
CA GLY A 216 -18.04 -4.49 2.09
C GLY A 216 -19.06 -3.46 2.59
N ASP A 217 -18.97 -3.14 3.88
CA ASP A 217 -19.94 -2.29 4.57
C ASP A 217 -19.25 -1.04 5.13
N SER A 218 -20.01 0.05 5.31
CA SER A 218 -19.48 1.27 5.92
C SER A 218 -19.26 1.07 7.42
N VAL A 219 -18.04 1.39 7.90
CA VAL A 219 -17.65 1.29 9.32
C VAL A 219 -17.57 2.68 9.92
N HIS A 220 -18.22 2.87 11.07
CA HIS A 220 -18.24 4.16 11.76
C HIS A 220 -16.99 4.32 12.63
N LEU A 221 -16.34 5.48 12.53
CA LEU A 221 -15.22 5.86 13.39
C LEU A 221 -15.73 6.38 14.73
N HIS A 222 -15.02 6.10 15.82
CA HIS A 222 -15.25 6.77 17.11
C HIS A 222 -14.39 8.04 17.21
N PRO A 223 -14.76 9.01 18.08
CA PRO A 223 -13.89 10.15 18.36
C PRO A 223 -12.48 9.71 18.77
N GLY A 224 -11.46 10.24 18.10
CA GLY A 224 -10.05 9.88 18.31
C GLY A 224 -9.56 8.65 17.55
N ASP A 225 -10.42 7.98 16.78
CA ASP A 225 -9.99 6.97 15.82
C ASP A 225 -9.38 7.66 14.58
N ILE A 226 -8.23 7.15 14.14
CA ILE A 226 -7.57 7.50 12.89
C ILE A 226 -7.92 6.41 11.85
N PRO A 227 -8.34 6.77 10.63
CA PRO A 227 -8.50 5.80 9.56
C PRO A 227 -7.13 5.27 9.12
N VAL A 228 -6.97 3.95 9.17
CA VAL A 228 -5.74 3.25 8.78
C VAL A 228 -6.06 2.26 7.67
N PHE A 229 -5.22 2.24 6.64
CA PHE A 229 -5.45 1.49 5.41
C PHE A 229 -4.39 0.41 5.22
N TRP A 230 -4.82 -0.80 4.89
CA TRP A 230 -3.95 -1.92 4.51
C TRP A 230 -4.28 -2.37 3.11
N ALA A 231 -3.28 -2.86 2.37
CA ALA A 231 -3.50 -3.50 1.09
C ALA A 231 -4.52 -4.65 1.22
N CYS A 232 -5.25 -4.94 0.15
CA CYS A 232 -6.32 -5.93 0.14
C CYS A 232 -6.21 -6.86 -1.06
N GLY A 233 -6.41 -8.16 -0.83
CA GLY A 233 -6.47 -9.19 -1.87
C GLY A 233 -7.59 -8.99 -2.91
N VAL A 234 -8.57 -8.13 -2.65
CA VAL A 234 -9.57 -7.69 -3.66
C VAL A 234 -8.91 -6.95 -4.83
N THR A 235 -7.68 -6.45 -4.67
CA THR A 235 -6.83 -5.98 -5.80
C THR A 235 -6.68 -7.05 -6.89
N GLY A 236 -6.66 -8.34 -6.52
CA GLY A 236 -6.62 -9.44 -7.48
C GLY A 236 -7.90 -9.55 -8.31
N VAL A 237 -9.05 -9.18 -7.73
CA VAL A 237 -10.33 -9.10 -8.45
C VAL A 237 -10.32 -7.95 -9.46
N GLU A 238 -9.80 -6.78 -9.08
CA GLU A 238 -9.63 -5.66 -10.02
C GLU A 238 -8.69 -6.01 -11.17
N ALA A 239 -7.61 -6.76 -10.89
CA ALA A 239 -6.69 -7.24 -11.92
C ALA A 239 -7.39 -8.17 -12.92
N VAL A 240 -8.28 -9.04 -12.45
CA VAL A 240 -9.11 -9.93 -13.30
C VAL A 240 -10.12 -9.13 -14.14
N ILE A 241 -10.78 -8.15 -13.54
CA ILE A 241 -11.72 -7.25 -14.24
C ILE A 241 -10.99 -6.52 -15.38
N ASN A 242 -9.81 -5.98 -15.10
CA ASN A 242 -9.09 -5.14 -16.06
C ASN A 242 -8.33 -5.93 -17.13
N CYS A 243 -7.89 -7.17 -16.85
CA CYS A 243 -7.25 -7.99 -17.88
C CYS A 243 -8.24 -8.47 -18.96
N ARG A 244 -9.55 -8.42 -18.68
CA ARG A 244 -10.64 -8.76 -19.59
C ARG A 244 -10.46 -10.13 -20.26
N ALA A 245 -9.95 -11.10 -19.50
CA ALA A 245 -9.82 -12.48 -19.95
C ALA A 245 -11.18 -13.01 -20.43
N PRO A 246 -11.23 -13.87 -21.47
CA PRO A 246 -12.49 -14.45 -21.93
C PRO A 246 -13.28 -15.15 -20.83
N LEU A 247 -12.57 -15.81 -19.91
CA LEU A 247 -13.14 -16.46 -18.76
C LEU A 247 -12.13 -16.43 -17.59
N ALA A 248 -12.61 -16.05 -16.42
CA ALA A 248 -11.87 -16.12 -15.17
C ALA A 248 -12.82 -16.42 -14.00
N PHE A 249 -12.27 -16.98 -12.93
CA PHE A 249 -13.02 -17.20 -11.69
C PHE A 249 -12.27 -16.60 -10.51
N THR A 250 -13.03 -16.13 -9.52
CA THR A 250 -12.49 -15.81 -8.21
C THR A 250 -13.37 -16.43 -7.14
N HIS A 251 -12.89 -16.51 -5.91
CA HIS A 251 -13.81 -16.61 -4.78
C HIS A 251 -14.71 -15.35 -4.69
N SER A 252 -15.91 -15.49 -4.11
CA SER A 252 -16.71 -14.31 -3.74
C SER A 252 -16.09 -13.63 -2.51
N PRO A 253 -16.17 -12.29 -2.38
CA PRO A 253 -15.72 -11.59 -1.18
C PRO A 253 -16.32 -12.21 0.09
N GLY A 254 -15.46 -12.50 1.08
CA GLY A 254 -15.86 -13.19 2.31
C GLY A 254 -15.99 -14.71 2.21
N CYS A 255 -15.83 -15.33 1.03
CA CYS A 255 -15.94 -16.78 0.80
C CYS A 255 -14.59 -17.42 0.46
N MET A 256 -13.58 -17.20 1.30
CA MET A 256 -12.19 -17.60 1.03
C MET A 256 -11.98 -19.13 1.07
N PHE A 257 -10.86 -19.60 0.51
CA PHE A 257 -10.42 -20.99 0.65
C PHE A 257 -9.72 -21.18 2.01
N ILE A 258 -10.14 -22.17 2.81
CA ILE A 258 -9.57 -22.46 4.13
C ILE A 258 -8.41 -23.46 3.96
N THR A 259 -7.19 -23.09 4.35
CA THR A 259 -5.99 -23.92 4.21
C THR A 259 -5.72 -24.80 5.44
N ASP A 260 -4.87 -25.80 5.30
CA ASP A 260 -4.33 -26.60 6.42
C ASP A 260 -3.08 -25.93 7.06
N VAL A 261 -2.63 -24.80 6.51
CA VAL A 261 -1.47 -24.04 7.00
C VAL A 261 -1.86 -23.21 8.22
N LYS A 262 -1.10 -23.32 9.30
CA LYS A 262 -1.32 -22.50 10.49
C LYS A 262 -0.91 -21.05 10.24
N ASN A 263 -1.60 -20.12 10.89
CA ASN A 263 -1.12 -18.74 10.97
C ASN A 263 0.24 -18.73 11.69
N ASP A 264 1.14 -17.88 11.24
CA ASP A 264 2.43 -17.72 11.91
C ASP A 264 2.16 -17.16 13.31
N ASN A 265 2.69 -17.83 14.33
CA ASN A 265 2.72 -17.28 15.67
C ASN A 265 3.73 -16.14 15.64
N VAL A 266 3.26 -14.90 15.60
CA VAL A 266 4.12 -13.74 15.80
C VAL A 266 4.53 -13.71 17.27
N THR A 267 5.56 -14.49 17.61
CA THR A 267 6.40 -14.16 18.76
C THR A 267 7.16 -12.92 18.34
N VAL A 268 6.89 -11.79 19.00
CA VAL A 268 7.70 -10.56 18.87
C VAL A 268 9.12 -10.96 19.27
N THR A 269 9.93 -11.34 18.28
CA THR A 269 11.31 -11.77 18.51
C THR A 269 12.15 -10.53 18.69
N SER A 270 13.00 -10.54 19.72
CA SER A 270 13.76 -9.40 20.24
C SER A 270 14.87 -8.86 19.32
N SER A 271 14.99 -9.36 18.08
CA SER A 271 16.09 -9.03 17.17
C SER A 271 15.72 -8.12 16.00
N ARG A 272 14.50 -7.58 15.97
CA ARG A 272 13.98 -6.85 14.79
C ARG A 272 13.60 -5.40 15.09
N GLU A 273 13.73 -4.56 14.08
CA GLU A 273 13.57 -3.11 14.17
C GLU A 273 12.16 -2.72 14.66
N VAL A 274 12.07 -2.00 15.78
CA VAL A 274 10.81 -1.52 16.34
C VAL A 274 10.32 -0.30 15.55
N PRO A 275 9.12 -0.34 14.94
CA PRO A 275 8.57 0.81 14.24
C PRO A 275 8.17 1.91 15.23
N GLN A 276 8.31 3.15 14.78
CA GLN A 276 7.82 4.35 15.43
C GLN A 276 6.89 5.08 14.47
N VAL A 277 5.78 5.60 14.99
CA VAL A 277 4.79 6.33 14.19
C VAL A 277 4.87 7.81 14.52
N TYR A 278 5.00 8.65 13.49
CA TYR A 278 5.06 10.11 13.64
C TYR A 278 3.95 10.76 12.83
N CYS A 279 3.24 11.71 13.43
CA CYS A 279 2.35 12.61 12.71
C CYS A 279 3.21 13.61 11.93
N ILE A 280 3.16 13.54 10.61
CA ILE A 280 3.95 14.40 9.71
C ILE A 280 3.15 15.60 9.18
N SER A 281 1.82 15.52 9.23
CA SER A 281 0.92 16.62 8.88
C SER A 281 -0.39 16.51 9.66
N GLN A 282 -0.97 17.64 10.06
CA GLN A 282 -2.27 17.72 10.72
C GLN A 282 -3.41 18.13 9.77
N ASP A 283 -3.08 18.80 8.66
CA ASP A 283 -4.05 19.21 7.63
C ASP A 283 -3.39 19.16 6.23
N PRO A 284 -3.65 18.11 5.43
CA PRO A 284 -4.41 16.91 5.78
C PRO A 284 -3.68 16.06 6.83
N LEU A 285 -4.43 15.34 7.67
CA LEU A 285 -3.86 14.47 8.69
C LEU A 285 -3.04 13.34 8.01
N HIS A 286 -1.79 13.16 8.41
CA HIS A 286 -0.93 12.13 7.81
C HIS A 286 0.11 11.66 8.80
N TYR A 287 0.22 10.35 8.98
CA TYR A 287 1.26 9.71 9.77
C TYR A 287 2.20 8.89 8.89
N SER A 288 3.47 8.82 9.29
CA SER A 288 4.49 8.00 8.65
C SER A 288 5.17 7.09 9.67
N VAL A 289 5.79 6.02 9.18
CA VAL A 289 6.49 5.02 9.98
C VAL A 289 8.00 5.10 9.72
N VAL A 290 8.79 4.92 10.76
CA VAL A 290 10.25 4.77 10.68
C VAL A 290 10.71 3.76 11.72
N SER A 291 11.81 3.04 11.49
CA SER A 291 12.37 2.24 12.57
C SER A 291 13.01 3.10 13.64
N THR A 292 12.97 2.64 14.89
CA THR A 292 13.65 3.29 16.03
C THR A 292 15.11 3.58 15.72
N ARG A 293 15.79 2.63 15.05
CA ARG A 293 17.19 2.78 14.64
C ARG A 293 17.38 3.90 13.61
N ALA A 294 16.53 3.97 12.59
CA ALA A 294 16.61 5.02 11.59
C ALA A 294 16.28 6.40 12.20
N ALA A 295 15.25 6.49 13.04
CA ALA A 295 14.91 7.71 13.77
C ALA A 295 16.06 8.19 14.67
N GLN A 296 16.73 7.28 15.39
CA GLN A 296 17.90 7.62 16.20
C GLN A 296 19.05 8.16 15.35
N LYS A 297 19.37 7.51 14.22
CA LYS A 297 20.40 7.99 13.29
C LYS A 297 20.09 9.40 12.78
N ILE A 298 18.84 9.66 12.37
CA ILE A 298 18.43 10.98 11.89
C ILE A 298 18.57 12.02 13.01
N LYS A 299 18.10 11.73 14.23
CA LYS A 299 18.25 12.63 15.39
C LYS A 299 19.71 12.90 15.76
N THR A 300 20.59 11.90 15.63
CA THR A 300 22.04 12.09 15.82
C THR A 300 22.61 13.02 14.76
N LEU A 301 22.21 12.86 13.48
CA LEU A 301 22.61 13.76 12.40
C LEU A 301 22.11 15.19 12.65
N GLU A 302 20.84 15.37 13.01
CA GLU A 302 20.27 16.68 13.40
C GLU A 302 21.09 17.34 14.51
N THR A 303 21.50 16.55 15.53
CA THR A 303 22.33 17.06 16.63
C THR A 303 23.71 17.49 16.15
N LEU A 304 24.35 16.70 15.28
CA LEU A 304 25.67 17.02 14.73
C LEU A 304 25.63 18.25 13.82
N ILE A 305 24.60 18.39 12.99
CA ILE A 305 24.41 19.55 12.09
C ILE A 305 24.06 20.80 12.91
N GLY A 306 23.28 20.66 13.97
CA GLY A 306 22.95 21.76 14.89
C GLY A 306 24.15 22.33 15.66
N ILE A 307 25.31 21.66 15.64
CA ILE A 307 26.59 22.22 16.09
C ILE A 307 27.17 23.06 14.93
N ASP A 308 26.50 24.17 14.62
CA ASP A 308 26.97 25.14 13.64
C ASP A 308 28.12 25.98 14.22
N PRO A 309 29.34 25.98 13.63
CA PRO A 309 30.41 26.90 14.04
C PRO A 309 30.09 28.38 13.74
N GLY A 310 29.05 28.67 12.96
CA GLY A 310 28.72 29.98 12.39
C GLY A 310 27.52 30.72 12.99
N LYS A 311 27.10 30.50 14.25
CA LYS A 311 26.01 31.28 14.91
C LYS A 311 24.69 31.42 14.11
N SER A 312 24.44 30.62 13.08
CA SER A 312 23.15 30.60 12.36
C SER A 312 22.17 29.74 13.15
N LYS A 313 21.61 30.34 14.21
CA LYS A 313 20.55 29.71 14.98
C LYS A 313 19.32 29.61 14.09
N ASN A 314 18.82 28.38 13.87
CA ASN A 314 17.40 28.00 13.90
C ASN A 314 17.15 26.59 13.31
N SER A 315 17.83 25.54 13.77
CA SER A 315 17.31 24.19 13.53
C SER A 315 16.15 23.93 14.50
N LEU A 316 14.93 23.86 13.96
CA LEU A 316 13.77 23.38 14.71
C LEU A 316 14.01 21.90 15.06
N PRO A 317 13.89 21.49 16.34
CA PRO A 317 13.99 20.09 16.71
C PRO A 317 12.99 19.25 15.89
N LEU A 318 13.43 18.09 15.38
CA LEU A 318 12.60 17.13 14.63
C LEU A 318 12.23 17.50 13.18
N ALA A 319 12.69 18.65 12.65
CA ALA A 319 12.29 19.10 11.31
C ALA A 319 12.79 18.17 10.19
N ASP A 320 14.03 17.66 10.28
CA ASP A 320 14.61 16.81 9.24
C ASP A 320 13.98 15.42 9.26
N LEU A 321 13.70 14.87 10.44
CA LEU A 321 12.97 13.61 10.56
C LEU A 321 11.59 13.68 9.91
N LEU A 322 10.80 14.71 10.21
CA LEU A 322 9.48 14.88 9.61
C LEU A 322 9.57 15.10 8.10
N ALA A 323 10.56 15.85 7.63
CA ALA A 323 10.81 16.05 6.20
C ALA A 323 11.16 14.73 5.48
N CYS A 324 12.10 13.95 6.02
CA CYS A 324 12.46 12.63 5.49
C CYS A 324 11.26 11.70 5.41
N LEU A 325 10.41 11.71 6.45
CA LEU A 325 9.22 10.89 6.50
C LEU A 325 8.16 11.31 5.47
N SER A 326 8.02 12.61 5.24
CA SER A 326 7.03 13.17 4.29
C SER A 326 7.28 12.75 2.85
N ILE A 327 8.52 12.44 2.48
CA ILE A 327 8.91 12.03 1.11
C ILE A 327 9.27 10.54 0.99
N SER A 328 9.09 9.76 2.07
CA SER A 328 9.47 8.34 2.14
C SER A 328 8.87 7.52 1.00
N HIS A 329 7.57 7.70 0.74
CA HIS A 329 6.78 7.02 -0.29
C HIS A 329 6.85 7.70 -1.68
N ALA A 330 7.45 8.88 -1.78
CA ALA A 330 7.50 9.60 -3.06
C ALA A 330 8.43 8.89 -4.05
N ARG A 331 7.92 8.56 -5.24
CA ARG A 331 8.76 8.06 -6.35
C ARG A 331 9.51 9.20 -7.03
N SER A 332 8.85 10.35 -7.17
CA SER A 332 9.39 11.56 -7.77
C SER A 332 9.36 12.70 -6.76
N VAL A 333 10.44 13.48 -6.68
CA VAL A 333 10.58 14.63 -5.79
C VAL A 333 10.98 15.86 -6.59
N LEU A 334 10.24 16.93 -6.37
CA LEU A 334 10.52 18.25 -6.93
C LEU A 334 11.20 19.09 -5.85
N ILE A 335 12.41 19.56 -6.14
CA ILE A 335 13.18 20.44 -5.25
C ILE A 335 13.00 21.87 -5.76
N THR A 336 12.48 22.76 -4.92
CA THR A 336 12.49 24.19 -5.18
C THR A 336 13.61 24.84 -4.37
N THR A 337 14.40 25.69 -5.02
CA THR A 337 15.42 26.49 -4.31
C THR A 337 14.82 27.82 -3.85
N GLY A 338 15.21 28.26 -2.64
CA GLY A 338 14.82 29.55 -2.10
C GLY A 338 15.42 30.72 -2.88
N PHE A 339 14.83 31.90 -2.70
CA PHE A 339 15.33 33.16 -3.27
C PHE A 339 16.64 33.57 -2.57
N PRO A 340 17.60 34.19 -3.28
CA PRO A 340 18.66 34.92 -2.60
C PRO A 340 18.04 36.06 -1.77
N THR A 341 18.31 36.08 -0.46
CA THR A 341 17.85 37.14 0.45
C THR A 341 18.43 38.53 0.09
N HIS A 342 19.53 38.58 -0.67
CA HIS A 342 20.19 39.81 -1.13
C HIS A 342 19.91 40.14 -2.61
N PHE A 343 18.64 40.38 -2.94
CA PHE A 343 18.17 40.70 -4.31
C PHE A 343 18.64 42.07 -4.85
N THR A 344 19.32 42.88 -4.04
CA THR A 344 19.87 44.19 -4.42
C THR A 344 21.36 44.16 -4.77
N TYR A 345 22.01 43.00 -4.69
CA TYR A 345 23.45 42.84 -4.94
C TYR A 345 23.72 42.20 -6.32
N GLU A 346 24.85 42.54 -6.93
CA GLU A 346 25.37 41.92 -8.16
C GLU A 346 26.78 41.36 -7.90
N PRO A 347 26.98 40.03 -7.92
CA PRO A 347 25.94 39.00 -8.02
C PRO A 347 25.09 38.92 -6.74
N PRO A 348 23.84 38.42 -6.83
CA PRO A 348 22.99 38.23 -5.65
C PRO A 348 23.64 37.20 -4.72
N GLU A 349 24.13 37.66 -3.57
CA GLU A 349 24.81 36.82 -2.58
C GLU A 349 23.80 36.17 -1.63
N GLU A 350 23.34 34.98 -1.97
CA GLU A 350 23.13 33.91 -0.98
C GLU A 350 23.26 32.57 -1.71
N ASN A 351 24.37 31.91 -1.45
CA ASN A 351 24.92 30.79 -2.21
C ASN A 351 24.69 29.43 -1.53
N ASP A 352 23.97 29.37 -0.42
CA ASP A 352 23.71 28.13 0.31
C ASP A 352 22.58 27.29 -0.29
N GLY A 353 21.73 27.90 -1.13
CA GLY A 353 20.62 27.21 -1.80
C GLY A 353 21.06 26.11 -2.79
N PRO A 354 21.90 26.42 -3.80
CA PRO A 354 22.30 25.45 -4.81
C PRO A 354 23.09 24.24 -4.28
N PRO A 355 24.09 24.39 -3.38
CA PRO A 355 24.80 23.26 -2.79
C PRO A 355 23.88 22.33 -1.98
N GLY A 356 22.97 22.90 -1.18
CA GLY A 356 21.98 22.12 -0.43
C GLY A 356 21.03 21.35 -1.35
N ALA A 357 20.52 22.00 -2.39
CA ALA A 357 19.66 21.36 -3.39
C ALA A 357 20.36 20.23 -4.16
N LEU A 358 21.64 20.42 -4.51
CA LEU A 358 22.46 19.37 -5.12
C LEU A 358 22.69 18.19 -4.19
N ALA A 359 22.98 18.43 -2.91
CA ALA A 359 23.16 17.37 -1.92
C ALA A 359 21.87 16.54 -1.75
N ILE A 360 20.72 17.21 -1.63
CA ILE A 360 19.42 16.55 -1.57
C ILE A 360 19.17 15.75 -2.86
N ALA A 361 19.43 16.33 -4.04
CA ALA A 361 19.26 15.64 -5.32
C ALA A 361 20.14 14.40 -5.43
N ALA A 362 21.41 14.47 -4.99
CA ALA A 362 22.33 13.34 -4.99
C ALA A 362 21.83 12.21 -4.08
N ILE A 363 21.37 12.55 -2.87
CA ILE A 363 20.79 11.58 -1.92
C ILE A 363 19.55 10.92 -2.52
N LEU A 364 18.64 11.71 -3.10
CA LEU A 364 17.40 11.19 -3.69
C LEU A 364 17.67 10.32 -4.92
N GLN A 365 18.66 10.66 -5.77
CA GLN A 365 19.10 9.79 -6.88
C GLN A 365 19.73 8.48 -6.37
N ALA A 366 20.49 8.53 -5.28
CA ALA A 366 21.04 7.33 -4.64
C ALA A 366 19.94 6.42 -4.06
N LEU A 367 18.81 7.00 -3.66
CA LEU A 367 17.59 6.30 -3.28
C LEU A 367 16.70 5.91 -4.48
N GLU A 368 17.20 6.06 -5.70
CA GLU A 368 16.52 5.74 -6.97
C GLU A 368 15.20 6.52 -7.17
N LYS A 369 15.08 7.70 -6.55
CA LYS A 369 13.95 8.61 -6.77
C LYS A 369 14.21 9.48 -7.99
N GLU A 370 13.15 9.76 -8.74
CA GLU A 370 13.19 10.73 -9.83
C GLU A 370 13.23 12.14 -9.22
N VAL A 371 14.17 12.98 -9.64
CA VAL A 371 14.36 14.32 -9.06
C VAL A 371 14.25 15.36 -10.15
N VAL A 372 13.53 16.44 -9.87
CA VAL A 372 13.46 17.63 -10.73
C VAL A 372 13.74 18.86 -9.87
N ILE A 373 14.55 19.79 -10.39
CA ILE A 373 14.75 21.09 -9.74
C ILE A 373 13.87 22.13 -10.43
N VAL A 374 13.08 22.86 -9.64
CA VAL A 374 12.31 24.02 -10.11
C VAL A 374 12.96 25.28 -9.57
N THR A 375 13.18 26.26 -10.46
CA THR A 375 13.77 27.54 -10.08
C THR A 375 13.14 28.71 -10.85
N ASP A 376 13.42 29.95 -10.42
CA ASP A 376 13.04 31.15 -11.17
C ASP A 376 13.77 31.17 -12.52
N GLN A 377 13.09 31.62 -13.59
CA GLN A 377 13.68 31.73 -14.92
C GLN A 377 15.05 32.44 -14.94
N ARG A 378 15.28 33.41 -14.05
CA ARG A 378 16.55 34.15 -13.93
C ARG A 378 17.70 33.28 -13.44
N ALA A 379 17.41 32.27 -12.61
CA ALA A 379 18.41 31.36 -12.03
C ALA A 379 18.59 30.07 -12.85
N MET A 380 17.84 29.90 -13.95
CA MET A 380 17.86 28.67 -14.75
C MET A 380 19.26 28.34 -15.30
N ASN A 381 19.94 29.31 -15.90
CA ASN A 381 21.26 29.09 -16.50
C ASN A 381 22.33 28.76 -15.46
N LEU A 382 22.26 29.40 -14.28
CA LEU A 382 23.15 29.12 -13.17
C LEU A 382 22.97 27.67 -12.68
N ASN A 383 21.73 27.27 -12.38
CA ASN A 383 21.44 25.92 -11.90
C ASN A 383 21.83 24.85 -12.92
N LYS A 384 21.59 25.07 -14.22
CA LYS A 384 22.01 24.14 -15.28
C LYS A 384 23.53 23.93 -15.29
N LYS A 385 24.31 25.00 -15.27
CA LYS A 385 25.78 24.91 -15.23
C LYS A 385 26.29 24.19 -13.98
N ILE A 386 25.72 24.53 -12.82
CA ILE A 386 26.04 23.88 -11.54
C ILE A 386 25.76 22.37 -11.59
N ILE A 387 24.63 21.96 -12.17
CA ILE A 387 24.28 20.53 -12.31
C ILE A 387 25.21 19.82 -13.29
N GLU A 388 25.53 20.45 -14.44
CA GLU A 388 26.47 19.89 -15.42
C GLU A 388 27.86 19.66 -14.79
N GLU A 389 28.37 20.65 -14.05
CA GLU A 389 29.65 20.55 -13.34
C GLU A 389 29.59 19.49 -12.23
N ALA A 390 28.50 19.42 -11.46
CA ALA A 390 28.31 18.40 -10.44
C ALA A 390 28.32 16.97 -11.01
N VAL A 391 27.79 16.77 -12.22
CA VAL A 391 27.88 15.48 -12.93
C VAL A 391 29.32 15.21 -13.38
N GLN A 392 30.02 16.21 -13.93
CA GLN A 392 31.43 16.06 -14.34
C GLN A 392 32.35 15.71 -13.17
N LEU A 393 32.09 16.29 -12.00
CA LEU A 393 32.81 16.02 -10.76
C LEU A 393 32.39 14.71 -10.08
N GLY A 394 31.37 14.02 -10.60
CA GLY A 394 30.86 12.76 -10.03
C GLY A 394 30.05 12.92 -8.74
N ILE A 395 29.62 14.14 -8.40
CA ILE A 395 28.76 14.43 -7.25
C ILE A 395 27.33 13.94 -7.52
N LEU A 396 26.83 14.17 -8.74
CA LEU A 396 25.56 13.63 -9.22
C LEU A 396 25.79 12.42 -10.12
N LYS A 397 24.97 11.38 -9.94
CA LYS A 397 25.02 10.15 -10.75
C LYS A 397 24.58 10.43 -12.20
N SER A 398 23.59 11.29 -12.37
CA SER A 398 23.08 11.70 -13.68
C SER A 398 22.56 13.15 -13.63
N PRO A 399 22.46 13.83 -14.79
CA PRO A 399 21.88 15.17 -14.85
C PRO A 399 20.47 15.20 -14.25
N VAL A 400 20.17 16.25 -13.48
CA VAL A 400 18.84 16.51 -12.91
C VAL A 400 18.11 17.49 -13.82
N PRO A 401 16.89 17.19 -14.30
CA PRO A 401 16.10 18.14 -15.07
C PRO A 401 15.84 19.43 -14.29
N VAL A 402 15.96 20.57 -14.98
CA VAL A 402 15.66 21.90 -14.42
C VAL A 402 14.47 22.50 -15.14
N LEU A 403 13.39 22.73 -14.40
CA LEU A 403 12.22 23.47 -14.85
C LEU A 403 12.25 24.89 -14.30
N SER A 404 11.59 25.81 -14.99
CA SER A 404 11.47 27.19 -14.56
C SER A 404 10.05 27.71 -14.63
N TYR A 405 9.73 28.62 -13.73
CA TYR A 405 8.51 29.43 -13.78
C TYR A 405 8.86 30.89 -14.06
N GLN A 406 7.95 31.60 -14.74
CA GLN A 406 8.06 33.04 -14.93
C GLN A 406 7.52 33.76 -13.70
N ARG A 407 8.25 34.77 -13.25
CA ARG A 407 7.87 35.57 -12.09
C ARG A 407 7.04 36.78 -12.53
N GLU A 408 5.73 36.65 -12.42
CA GLU A 408 4.77 37.73 -12.65
C GLU A 408 4.28 38.34 -11.33
N SER A 409 4.29 37.56 -10.23
CA SER A 409 3.87 37.97 -8.89
C SER A 409 4.63 37.20 -7.79
N ALA A 410 4.38 37.54 -6.53
CA ALA A 410 4.91 36.78 -5.38
C ALA A 410 4.39 35.33 -5.36
N ASP A 411 3.20 35.10 -5.91
CA ASP A 411 2.53 33.80 -5.92
C ASP A 411 2.86 32.97 -7.16
N SER A 412 3.70 33.44 -8.08
CA SER A 412 3.98 32.72 -9.34
C SER A 412 4.49 31.29 -9.13
N ALA A 413 5.31 31.06 -8.10
CA ALA A 413 5.75 29.71 -7.74
C ALA A 413 4.58 28.84 -7.27
N LEU A 414 3.69 29.39 -6.43
CA LEU A 414 2.51 28.70 -5.94
C LEU A 414 1.51 28.42 -7.08
N MET A 415 1.32 29.36 -8.00
CA MET A 415 0.50 29.20 -9.19
C MET A 415 1.07 28.17 -10.17
N PHE A 416 2.40 28.02 -10.22
CA PHE A 416 3.06 26.98 -11.00
C PHE A 416 2.87 25.61 -10.36
N LEU A 417 3.06 25.51 -9.04
CA LEU A 417 3.02 24.24 -8.31
C LEU A 417 1.60 23.74 -8.00
N CYS A 418 0.60 24.63 -7.97
CA CYS A 418 -0.76 24.31 -7.55
C CYS A 418 -1.82 24.76 -8.57
N GLU A 419 -2.97 24.08 -8.61
CA GLU A 419 -4.12 24.50 -9.40
C GLU A 419 -4.65 25.84 -8.87
N ASN A 420 -4.54 26.89 -9.69
CA ASN A 420 -4.92 28.26 -9.33
C ASN A 420 -4.34 28.73 -7.99
N GLY A 421 -3.13 28.27 -7.66
CA GLY A 421 -2.45 28.65 -6.42
C GLY A 421 -3.06 28.08 -5.14
N ASN A 422 -3.97 27.09 -5.24
CA ASN A 422 -4.55 26.45 -4.07
C ASN A 422 -3.58 25.39 -3.49
N PRO A 423 -2.97 25.61 -2.30
CA PRO A 423 -2.00 24.66 -1.73
C PRO A 423 -2.57 23.26 -1.48
N ARG A 424 -3.89 23.12 -1.38
CA ARG A 424 -4.58 21.83 -1.22
C ARG A 424 -4.79 21.08 -2.54
N ARG A 425 -4.41 21.67 -3.68
CA ARG A 425 -4.53 21.08 -5.02
C ARG A 425 -3.21 21.21 -5.78
N PRO A 426 -2.17 20.44 -5.41
CA PRO A 426 -0.92 20.43 -6.15
C PRO A 426 -1.13 19.94 -7.59
N ARG A 427 -0.36 20.48 -8.54
CA ARG A 427 -0.35 20.01 -9.92
C ARG A 427 0.52 18.76 -10.04
N TYR A 428 -0.03 17.70 -10.63
CA TYR A 428 0.68 16.43 -10.84
C TYR A 428 1.30 16.30 -12.24
N VAL A 429 1.34 17.39 -13.02
CA VAL A 429 1.69 17.39 -14.46
C VAL A 429 3.21 17.39 -14.71
N TYR A 430 4.02 17.41 -13.65
CA TYR A 430 5.49 17.52 -13.74
C TYR A 430 6.21 16.20 -13.45
N SER A 431 5.46 15.11 -13.26
CA SER A 431 5.97 13.74 -13.23
C SER A 431 6.40 13.34 -14.65
N VAL A 432 7.70 13.15 -14.87
CA VAL A 432 8.26 12.71 -16.17
C VAL A 432 8.11 11.22 -16.33
#